data_AF-A0A7D4QI12-F1
#
_entry.id   AF-A0A7D4QI12-F1
#
_cell.length_a   1.000
_cell.length_b   1.000
_cell.length_c   1.000
_cell.angle_alpha   90.00
_cell.angle_beta   90.00
_cell.angle_gamma   90.00
#
_symmetry.space_group_name_H-M   'P 1'
#
loop_
_entity.id
_entity.type
_entity.pdbx_description
1 polymer ?
#
loop_
_entity_poly.entity_id
_entity_poly.type
_entity_poly.pdbx_seq_one_letter_code
_entity_poly.pdbx_strand_id
1 'polypeptide(L)'
;MRVRSKPLYEYLLREGVLGGTPEAIAAARLRYRQEYKRDWKRRRGRKKEIRFAVTASQFEAVRLRAETRGLKLAAYVRSLALEGTGERVPDDRLLRALQLVGMALTAATRGTDTARMRAWLAEAEALLLGMVRPATQN
;
A
#
# COMPACT_ATOMS: atom_id res chain seq x y z
N MET A 1 19.90 34.60 1.62
CA MET A 1 20.20 33.27 2.19
C MET A 1 20.26 32.23 1.07
N ARG A 2 21.36 31.49 0.87
CA ARG A 2 21.44 30.46 -0.21
C ARG A 2 21.09 29.07 0.34
N VAL A 3 19.98 28.49 -0.10
CA VAL A 3 19.60 27.10 0.21
C VAL A 3 20.27 26.18 -0.81
N ARG A 4 21.20 25.33 -0.37
CA ARG A 4 21.97 24.44 -1.27
C ARG A 4 21.25 23.14 -1.63
N SER A 5 20.26 22.73 -0.83
CA SER A 5 19.50 21.50 -1.04
C SER A 5 18.22 21.80 -1.83
N LYS A 6 18.11 21.25 -3.04
CA LYS A 6 16.92 21.38 -3.89
C LYS A 6 15.63 20.93 -3.17
N PRO A 7 15.60 19.77 -2.47
CA PRO A 7 14.43 19.34 -1.70
C PRO A 7 14.03 20.31 -0.57
N LEU A 8 15.01 20.89 0.12
CA LEU A 8 14.72 21.87 1.16
C LEU A 8 14.18 23.18 0.56
N TYR A 9 14.70 23.60 -0.59
CA TYR A 9 14.21 24.79 -1.27
C TYR A 9 12.76 24.61 -1.72
N GLU A 10 12.42 23.49 -2.35
CA GLU A 10 11.05 23.15 -2.75
C GLU A 10 10.09 23.10 -1.56
N TYR A 11 10.54 22.54 -0.42
CA TYR A 11 9.75 22.54 0.81
C TYR A 11 9.47 23.96 1.31
N LEU A 12 10.51 24.81 1.40
CA LEU A 12 10.36 26.19 1.86
C LEU A 12 9.51 27.04 0.90
N LEU A 13 9.56 26.73 -0.40
CA LEU A 13 8.70 27.35 -1.42
C LEU A 13 7.24 26.97 -1.23
N ARG A 14 6.95 25.68 -1.05
CA ARG A 14 5.60 25.19 -0.80
C ARG A 14 5.00 25.74 0.49
N GLU A 15 5.81 25.89 1.54
CA GLU A 15 5.39 26.48 2.81
C GLU A 15 5.22 28.01 2.74
N GLY A 16 5.55 28.64 1.61
CA GLY A 16 5.39 30.09 1.42
C GLY A 16 6.32 30.95 2.28
N VAL A 17 7.38 30.38 2.84
CA VAL A 17 8.29 31.09 3.76
C VAL A 17 9.51 31.71 3.07
N LEU A 18 9.70 31.46 1.77
CA LEU A 18 10.76 32.07 0.95
C LEU A 18 10.46 33.57 0.74
N GLY A 19 10.93 34.41 1.67
CA GLY A 19 10.67 35.85 1.69
C GLY A 19 10.08 36.35 3.01
N GLY A 20 9.71 35.44 3.92
CA GLY A 20 9.25 35.76 5.26
C GLY A 20 10.38 36.11 6.23
N THR A 21 10.04 36.19 7.52
CA THR A 21 11.00 36.52 8.58
C THR A 21 12.05 35.42 8.74
N PRO A 22 13.27 35.76 9.22
CA PRO A 22 14.30 34.76 9.52
C PRO A 22 13.83 33.65 10.47
N GLU A 23 12.95 33.99 11.41
CA GLU A 23 12.33 33.08 12.36
C GLU A 23 11.40 32.07 11.68
N ALA A 24 10.53 32.54 10.76
CA ALA A 24 9.64 31.67 10.00
C ALA A 24 10.42 30.64 9.15
N ILE A 25 11.53 31.08 8.55
CA ILE A 25 12.42 30.22 7.77
C ILE A 25 13.12 29.20 8.67
N ALA A 26 13.56 29.61 9.87
CA ALA A 26 14.20 28.72 10.84
C ALA A 26 13.22 27.65 11.35
N ALA A 27 11.99 28.04 11.67
CA ALA A 27 10.93 27.13 12.10
C ALA A 27 10.58 26.11 11.00
N ALA A 28 10.40 26.56 9.75
CA ALA A 28 10.12 25.67 8.62
C ALA A 28 11.27 24.69 8.34
N ARG A 29 12.52 25.12 8.49
CA ARG A 29 13.69 24.22 8.38
C ARG A 29 13.71 23.16 9.47
N LEU A 30 13.33 23.51 10.69
CA LEU A 30 13.24 22.57 11.80
C LEU A 30 12.16 21.50 11.51
N ARG A 31 10.97 21.93 11.06
CA ARG A 31 9.89 21.02 10.65
C ARG A 31 10.35 20.07 9.53
N TYR A 32 10.96 20.60 8.48
CA TYR A 32 11.52 19.81 7.38
C TYR A 32 12.48 18.72 7.89
N ARG A 33 13.40 19.05 8.81
CA ARG A 33 14.33 18.06 9.37
C ARG A 33 13.62 16.97 10.16
N GLN A 34 12.60 17.33 10.93
CA GLN A 34 11.81 16.37 11.72
C GLN A 34 11.03 15.41 10.79
N GLU A 35 10.35 15.95 9.79
CA GLU A 35 9.63 15.18 8.78
C GLU A 35 10.57 14.26 8.01
N TYR A 36 11.68 14.80 7.51
CA TYR A 36 12.70 14.02 6.81
C TYR A 36 13.23 12.88 7.67
N LYS A 37 13.53 13.12 8.94
CA LYS A 37 13.99 12.09 9.89
C LYS A 37 12.91 11.04 10.14
N ARG A 38 11.65 11.43 10.27
CA ARG A 38 10.51 10.51 10.43
C ARG A 38 10.34 9.62 9.21
N ASP A 39 10.38 10.21 8.03
CA ASP A 39 10.24 9.49 6.75
C ASP A 39 11.43 8.55 6.51
N TRP A 40 12.65 9.01 6.81
CA TRP A 40 13.84 8.17 6.77
C TRP A 40 13.71 6.97 7.72
N LYS A 41 13.26 7.18 8.96
CA LYS A 41 13.02 6.09 9.92
C LYS A 41 11.95 5.11 9.42
N ARG A 42 10.86 5.61 8.83
CA ARG A 42 9.80 4.78 8.25
C ARG A 42 10.32 3.92 7.09
N ARG A 43 11.14 4.50 6.20
CA ARG A 43 11.71 3.79 5.04
C ARG A 43 12.81 2.81 5.43
N ARG A 44 13.62 3.14 6.45
CA ARG A 44 14.72 2.29 6.95
C ARG A 44 14.34 1.37 8.12
N GLY A 45 13.09 1.38 8.56
CA GLY A 45 12.62 0.42 9.55
C GLY A 45 12.89 -0.99 9.06
N ARG A 46 13.58 -1.82 9.86
CA ARG A 46 13.80 -3.22 9.52
C ARG A 46 12.44 -3.87 9.31
N LYS A 47 12.22 -4.47 8.14
CA LYS A 47 11.03 -5.29 7.91
C LYS A 47 11.09 -6.45 8.89
N LYS A 48 9.95 -6.79 9.51
CA LYS A 48 9.86 -7.97 10.37
C LYS A 48 10.10 -9.20 9.49
N GLU A 49 11.19 -9.91 9.73
CA GLU A 49 11.52 -11.17 9.04
C GLU A 49 11.23 -12.34 9.97
N ILE A 50 10.50 -13.32 9.48
CA ILE A 50 10.29 -14.59 10.19
C ILE A 50 11.37 -15.55 9.70
N ARG A 51 12.19 -16.04 10.63
CA ARG A 51 13.20 -17.07 10.36
C ARG A 51 12.70 -18.38 10.95
N PHE A 52 12.56 -19.38 10.11
CA PHE A 52 12.23 -20.73 10.52
C PHE A 52 13.35 -21.67 10.09
N ALA A 53 13.62 -22.68 10.90
CA ALA A 53 14.57 -23.73 10.56
C ALA A 53 13.81 -24.87 9.86
N VAL A 54 14.35 -25.31 8.72
CA VAL A 54 13.87 -26.47 7.97
C VAL A 54 15.07 -27.30 7.56
N THR A 55 14.86 -28.60 7.37
CA THR A 55 15.88 -29.47 6.80
C THR A 55 16.08 -29.15 5.31
N ALA A 56 17.22 -29.57 4.75
CA ALA A 56 17.48 -29.43 3.31
C ALA A 56 16.41 -30.14 2.45
N SER A 57 15.96 -31.33 2.88
CA SER A 57 14.90 -32.06 2.19
C SER A 57 13.55 -31.34 2.22
N GLN A 58 13.19 -30.72 3.34
CA GLN A 58 11.97 -29.91 3.46
C GLN A 58 12.05 -28.66 2.59
N PHE A 59 13.21 -28.00 2.55
CA PHE A 59 13.42 -26.83 1.72
C PHE A 59 13.24 -27.14 0.23
N GLU A 60 13.87 -28.20 -0.27
CA GLU A 60 13.75 -28.62 -1.67
C GLU A 60 12.31 -29.03 -2.02
N ALA A 61 11.62 -29.73 -1.12
CA ALA A 61 10.21 -30.07 -1.33
C ALA A 61 9.32 -28.83 -1.47
N VAL A 62 9.54 -27.79 -0.66
CA VAL A 62 8.79 -26.52 -0.73
C VAL A 62 9.14 -25.76 -2.00
N ARG A 63 10.41 -25.76 -2.41
CA ARG A 63 10.88 -25.10 -3.63
C ARG A 63 10.24 -25.71 -4.88
N LEU A 64 10.28 -27.03 -5.03
CA LEU A 64 9.65 -27.73 -6.17
C LEU A 64 8.14 -27.46 -6.23
N ARG A 65 7.47 -27.42 -5.09
CA ARG A 65 6.04 -27.07 -5.01
C ARG A 65 5.76 -25.61 -5.40
N ALA A 66 6.68 -24.68 -5.10
CA ALA A 66 6.56 -23.29 -5.54
C ALA A 66 6.71 -23.19 -7.08
N GLU A 67 7.70 -23.88 -7.64
CA GLU A 67 7.99 -23.90 -9.08
C GLU A 67 6.83 -24.51 -9.89
N THR A 68 6.26 -25.63 -9.43
CA THR A 68 5.08 -26.26 -10.06
C THR A 68 3.84 -25.37 -10.05
N ARG A 69 3.71 -24.45 -9.10
CA ARG A 69 2.64 -23.45 -9.06
C ARG A 69 3.00 -22.14 -9.76
N GLY A 70 4.18 -22.03 -10.36
CA GLY A 70 4.66 -20.80 -11.02
C GLY A 70 4.90 -19.63 -10.06
N LEU A 71 5.10 -19.90 -8.77
CA LEU A 71 5.25 -18.90 -7.73
C LEU A 71 6.72 -18.77 -7.27
N LYS A 72 7.10 -17.55 -6.87
CA LYS A 72 8.35 -17.35 -6.13
C LYS A 72 8.24 -18.01 -4.75
N LEU A 73 9.32 -18.66 -4.30
CA LEU A 73 9.37 -19.37 -3.01
C LEU A 73 8.80 -18.57 -1.83
N ALA A 74 9.19 -17.30 -1.68
CA ALA A 74 8.69 -16.44 -0.60
C ALA A 74 7.18 -16.17 -0.68
N ALA A 75 6.63 -16.05 -1.90
CA ALA A 75 5.19 -15.87 -2.11
C ALA A 75 4.41 -17.15 -1.78
N TYR A 76 4.97 -18.30 -2.17
CA TYR A 76 4.40 -19.61 -1.88
C TYR A 76 4.41 -19.93 -0.37
N VAL A 77 5.53 -19.69 0.32
CA VAL A 77 5.59 -19.88 1.79
C VAL A 77 4.61 -18.96 2.50
N ARG A 78 4.45 -17.72 2.01
CA ARG A 78 3.46 -16.79 2.56
C ARG A 78 2.03 -17.31 2.36
N SER A 79 1.70 -17.87 1.20
CA SER A 79 0.35 -18.43 0.96
C SER A 79 0.09 -19.61 1.89
N LEU A 80 1.04 -20.53 2.04
CA LEU A 80 0.93 -21.66 2.97
C LEU A 80 0.73 -21.21 4.42
N ALA A 81 1.49 -20.20 4.86
CA ALA A 81 1.36 -19.67 6.22
C ALA A 81 -0.01 -19.05 6.48
N LEU A 82 -0.62 -18.41 5.47
CA LEU A 82 -1.94 -17.79 5.57
C LEU A 82 -3.07 -18.82 5.43
N GLU A 83 -2.88 -19.85 4.59
CA GLU A 83 -3.80 -21.00 4.53
C GLU A 83 -3.85 -21.71 5.89
N GLY A 84 -2.71 -21.85 6.58
CA GLY A 84 -2.61 -22.51 7.89
C GLY A 84 -3.27 -21.74 9.05
N THR A 85 -3.50 -20.42 8.93
CA THR A 85 -4.21 -19.64 9.96
C THR A 85 -5.72 -19.68 9.80
N GLY A 86 -6.24 -20.26 8.71
CA GLY A 86 -7.66 -20.19 8.35
C GLY A 86 -8.11 -18.77 7.95
N GLU A 87 -7.21 -17.79 7.95
CA GLU A 87 -7.47 -16.43 7.51
C GLU A 87 -7.37 -16.39 5.99
N ARG A 88 -8.50 -16.27 5.32
CA ARG A 88 -8.54 -16.04 3.87
C ARG A 88 -7.90 -14.68 3.60
N VAL A 89 -6.76 -14.67 2.91
CA VAL A 89 -6.15 -13.42 2.43
C VAL A 89 -7.21 -12.70 1.61
N PRO A 90 -7.59 -11.47 1.98
CA PRO A 90 -8.53 -10.72 1.17
C PRO A 90 -7.91 -10.56 -0.21
N ASP A 91 -8.59 -11.07 -1.25
CA ASP A 91 -8.20 -10.81 -2.63
C ASP A 91 -8.07 -9.29 -2.81
N ASP A 92 -6.96 -8.82 -3.39
CA ASP A 92 -6.75 -7.38 -3.64
C ASP A 92 -7.92 -6.78 -4.44
N ARG A 93 -8.57 -7.60 -5.30
CA ARG A 93 -9.80 -7.24 -6.02
C ARG A 93 -11.00 -7.09 -5.09
N LEU A 94 -11.15 -7.97 -4.10
CA LEU A 94 -12.20 -7.90 -3.08
C LEU A 94 -12.01 -6.69 -2.17
N LEU A 95 -10.78 -6.44 -1.71
CA LEU A 95 -10.45 -5.24 -0.93
C LEU A 95 -10.77 -3.96 -1.71
N ARG A 96 -10.41 -3.93 -3.00
CA ARG A 96 -10.70 -2.80 -3.87
C ARG A 96 -12.21 -2.59 -4.06
N ALA A 97 -12.97 -3.67 -4.30
CA ALA A 97 -14.42 -3.60 -4.42
C ALA A 97 -15.06 -3.05 -3.14
N LEU A 98 -14.65 -3.54 -1.96
CA LEU A 98 -15.13 -3.04 -0.66
C LEU A 98 -14.79 -1.57 -0.44
N GLN A 99 -13.58 -1.14 -0.82
CA GLN A 99 -13.17 0.27 -0.72
C GLN A 99 -14.08 1.18 -1.57
N LEU A 100 -14.35 0.78 -2.82
CA LEU A 100 -15.21 1.54 -3.74
C LEU A 100 -16.64 1.67 -3.20
N VAL A 101 -17.20 0.60 -2.64
CA VAL A 101 -18.50 0.61 -1.96
C VAL A 101 -18.49 1.57 -0.77
N GLY A 102 -17.45 1.54 0.07
CA GLY A 102 -17.30 2.45 1.20
C GLY A 102 -17.20 3.93 0.79
N MET A 103 -16.52 4.21 -0.31
CA MET A 103 -16.45 5.56 -0.88
C MET A 103 -17.81 6.04 -1.38
N ALA A 104 -18.57 5.18 -2.07
CA ALA A 104 -19.92 5.49 -2.51
C ALA A 104 -20.88 5.74 -1.33
N LEU A 105 -20.80 4.93 -0.28
CA LEU A 105 -21.60 5.11 0.95
C LEU A 105 -21.27 6.44 1.65
N THR A 106 -19.98 6.78 1.75
CA THR A 106 -19.54 8.04 2.37
C THR A 106 -19.98 9.26 1.55
N ALA A 107 -20.02 9.14 0.22
CA ALA A 107 -20.54 10.20 -0.63
C ALA A 107 -22.07 10.33 -0.56
N ALA A 108 -22.79 9.21 -0.39
CA ALA A 108 -24.24 9.20 -0.19
C ALA A 108 -24.64 9.95 1.08
N THR A 109 -23.92 9.72 2.18
CA THR A 109 -24.21 10.38 3.46
C THR A 109 -23.84 11.87 3.47
N ARG A 110 -22.93 12.30 2.59
CA ARG A 110 -22.49 13.69 2.45
C ARG A 110 -23.16 14.45 1.31
N GLY A 111 -24.08 13.81 0.59
CA GLY A 111 -24.97 14.45 -0.40
C GLY A 111 -24.30 15.12 -1.60
N THR A 112 -23.07 14.74 -1.98
CA THR A 112 -22.22 15.63 -2.78
C THR A 112 -21.80 15.16 -4.18
N ASP A 113 -22.07 13.93 -4.64
CA ASP A 113 -21.76 13.56 -6.04
C ASP A 113 -22.40 12.24 -6.53
N THR A 114 -23.62 12.30 -7.06
CA THR A 114 -24.35 11.10 -7.54
C THR A 114 -23.68 10.42 -8.74
N ALA A 115 -23.03 11.20 -9.62
CA ALA A 115 -22.36 10.66 -10.80
C ALA A 115 -21.14 9.83 -10.42
N ARG A 116 -20.34 10.35 -9.49
CA ARG A 116 -19.13 9.67 -9.00
C ARG A 116 -19.45 8.45 -8.13
N MET A 117 -20.54 8.50 -7.37
CA MET A 117 -21.08 7.34 -6.65
C MET A 117 -21.42 6.19 -7.61
N ARG A 118 -22.15 6.48 -8.70
CA ARG A 118 -22.50 5.47 -9.70
C ARG A 118 -21.27 4.86 -10.36
N ALA A 119 -20.25 5.68 -10.66
CA ALA A 119 -18.99 5.18 -11.22
C ALA A 119 -18.26 4.21 -10.27
N TRP A 120 -18.16 4.53 -8.97
CA TRP A 120 -17.53 3.64 -8.00
C TRP A 120 -18.31 2.33 -7.80
N LEU A 121 -19.65 2.39 -7.79
CA LEU A 121 -20.48 1.20 -7.67
C LEU A 121 -20.36 0.30 -8.90
N ALA A 122 -20.33 0.87 -10.12
CA ALA A 122 -20.15 0.11 -11.35
C ALA A 122 -18.76 -0.56 -11.40
N GLU A 123 -17.70 0.13 -10.96
CA GLU A 123 -16.35 -0.45 -10.86
C GLU A 123 -16.30 -1.59 -9.82
N ALA A 124 -16.95 -1.41 -8.67
CA ALA A 124 -17.06 -2.45 -7.64
C ALA A 124 -17.83 -3.68 -8.14
N GLU A 125 -18.95 -3.46 -8.85
CA GLU A 125 -19.76 -4.53 -9.44
C GLU A 125 -18.96 -5.32 -10.47
N ALA A 126 -18.23 -4.66 -11.37
CA ALA A 126 -17.38 -5.33 -12.36
C ALA A 126 -16.31 -6.21 -11.69
N LEU A 127 -15.69 -5.73 -10.61
CA LEU A 127 -14.72 -6.51 -9.83
C LEU A 127 -15.37 -7.74 -9.18
N LEU A 128 -16.56 -7.59 -8.59
CA LEU A 128 -17.32 -8.68 -7.96
C LEU A 128 -17.79 -9.71 -8.97
N LEU A 129 -18.32 -9.29 -10.11
CA LEU A 129 -18.74 -10.20 -11.18
C LEU A 129 -17.54 -10.96 -11.77
N GLY A 130 -16.38 -10.31 -11.89
CA GLY A 130 -15.13 -10.95 -12.30
C GLY A 130 -14.59 -11.97 -11.28
N MET A 131 -15.04 -11.92 -10.02
CA MET A 131 -14.70 -12.90 -8.98
C MET A 131 -15.70 -14.07 -8.89
N VAL A 132 -16.96 -13.85 -9.28
CA VAL A 132 -18.03 -14.87 -9.19
C VAL A 132 -18.16 -15.73 -10.45
N ARG A 133 -17.79 -15.21 -11.63
CA ARG A 133 -17.79 -16.03 -12.85
C ARG A 133 -16.66 -17.06 -12.78
N PRO A 134 -16.95 -18.38 -12.73
CA PRO A 134 -15.91 -19.37 -12.96
C PRO A 134 -15.32 -19.12 -14.35
N ALA A 135 -14.02 -19.35 -14.50
CA ALA A 135 -13.39 -19.42 -15.81
C ALA A 135 -14.02 -20.59 -16.59
N THR A 136 -15.14 -20.33 -17.25
CA THR A 136 -15.62 -21.16 -18.34
C THR A 136 -14.98 -20.64 -19.63
N GLN A 137 -14.22 -21.53 -20.27
CA GLN A 137 -13.66 -21.48 -21.63
C GLN A 137 -12.37 -20.64 -21.75
N ASN A 138 -11.20 -21.16 -22.17
CA ASN A 138 -10.85 -22.33 -23.00
C ASN A 138 -9.71 -23.16 -22.40
#